data_AF-A0A7V8W7S0-F1
#
_entry.id   AF-A0A7V8W7S0-F1
#
_cell.length_a   1.000
_cell.length_b   1.000
_cell.length_c   1.000
_cell.angle_alpha   90.00
_cell.angle_beta   90.00
_cell.angle_gamma   90.00
#
_symmetry.space_group_name_H-M   'P 1'
#
loop_
_entity.id
_entity.type
_entity.pdbx_description
1 polymer ?
#
loop_
_entity_poly.entity_id
_entity_poly.type
_entity_poly.pdbx_seq_one_letter_code
_entity_poly.pdbx_strand_id
1 'polypeptide(L)' 'MRARIVRDRMGMSLGFGYVAMASESEAHAAIEALNGKCIRDRVFLIVHADSPPLPRRV' A
#
# COMPACT_ATOMS: atom_id res chain seq x y z
N MET A 1 -2.09 1.31 -13.58
CA MET A 1 -1.93 1.74 -12.18
C MET A 1 -3.26 1.60 -11.43
N ARG A 2 -3.28 0.97 -10.25
CA ARG A 2 -4.48 0.82 -9.41
C ARG A 2 -4.10 1.02 -7.94
N ALA A 3 -4.95 1.68 -7.15
CA ALA A 3 -4.76 1.82 -5.72
C ALA A 3 -5.99 1.29 -4.97
N ARG A 4 -5.78 0.47 -3.95
CA ARG A 4 -6.85 -0.12 -3.14
C ARG A 4 -6.51 -0.02 -1.66
N ILE A 5 -7.34 0.70 -0.92
CA ILE A 5 -7.27 0.77 0.55
C ILE A 5 -7.99 -0.46 1.11
N VAL A 6 -7.37 -1.15 2.05
CA VAL A 6 -8.05 -2.24 2.75
C VAL A 6 -8.96 -1.64 3.81
N ARG A 7 -10.21 -2.08 3.76
CA ARG A 7 -11.27 -1.67 4.68
C ARG A 7 -11.82 -2.90 5.38
N ASP A 8 -12.27 -2.70 6.62
CA ASP A 8 -13.02 -3.70 7.39
C ASP A 8 -14.45 -3.84 6.87
N ARG A 9 -15.20 -4.83 7.36
CA ARG A 9 -16.63 -5.07 7.07
C ARG A 9 -17.52 -3.87 7.40
N MET A 10 -17.08 -3.03 8.34
CA MET A 10 -17.76 -1.77 8.71
C MET A 10 -17.37 -0.59 7.82
N GLY A 11 -16.55 -0.78 6.78
CA GLY A 11 -16.09 0.27 5.86
C GLY A 11 -14.92 1.12 6.37
N MET A 12 -14.45 0.88 7.61
CA MET A 12 -13.32 1.58 8.22
C MET A 12 -12.00 1.14 7.58
N SER A 13 -11.12 2.07 7.24
CA SER A 13 -9.78 1.73 6.74
C SER A 13 -8.96 1.06 7.83
N LEU A 14 -8.27 -0.02 7.47
CA LEU A 14 -7.36 -0.72 8.37
C LEU A 14 -5.98 -0.02 8.48
N GLY A 15 -5.80 1.16 7.89
CA GLY A 15 -4.53 1.90 7.92
C GLY A 15 -3.49 1.43 6.92
N PHE A 16 -3.83 0.50 6.02
CA PHE A 16 -2.95 0.06 4.94
C PHE A 16 -3.71 -0.12 3.62
N GLY A 17 -2.96 -0.15 2.52
CA GLY A 17 -3.48 -0.31 1.18
C GLY A 17 -2.40 -0.83 0.23
N TYR A 18 -2.83 -1.21 -0.97
CA TYR A 18 -1.97 -1.73 -2.02
C TYR A 18 -2.04 -0.82 -3.23
N VAL A 19 -0.89 -0.56 -3.84
CA VAL A 19 -0.79 0.18 -5.08
C VAL A 19 -0.08 -0.70 -6.10
N ALA A 20 -0.79 -0.99 -7.19
CA ALA A 20 -0.24 -1.67 -8.35
C ALA A 20 0.29 -0.63 -9.33
N MET A 21 1.60 -0.64 -9.52
CA MET A 21 2.31 0.19 -10.50
C MET A 21 2.31 -0.48 -11.87
N ALA A 22 2.70 0.24 -12.92
CA ALA A 22 2.77 -0.32 -14.27
C ALA A 22 4.05 -1.13 -14.49
N SER A 23 5.14 -0.74 -13.82
CA SER A 23 6.43 -1.43 -13.86
C SER A 23 7.02 -1.59 -12.46
N GLU A 24 7.92 -2.56 -12.32
CA GLU A 24 8.68 -2.78 -11.10
C GLU A 24 9.62 -1.62 -10.79
N SER A 25 10.24 -1.02 -11.81
CA SER A 25 11.12 0.15 -11.64
C SER A 25 10.38 1.35 -11.05
N GLU A 26 9.15 1.61 -11.50
CA GLU A 26 8.28 2.64 -10.90
C GLU A 26 7.91 2.31 -9.44
N ALA A 27 7.67 1.04 -9.14
CA ALA A 27 7.37 0.60 -7.78
C ALA A 27 8.57 0.81 -6.85
N HIS A 28 9.78 0.45 -7.29
CA HIS A 28 11.01 0.68 -6.52
C HIS A 28 11.26 2.16 -6.26
N ALA A 29 11.16 3.00 -7.30
CA ALA A 29 11.33 4.44 -7.16
C ALA A 29 10.29 5.05 -6.18
N ALA A 30 9.05 4.57 -6.21
CA ALA A 30 8.02 5.00 -5.28
C ALA A 30 8.30 4.55 -3.84
N ILE A 31 8.79 3.32 -3.64
CA ILE A 31 9.21 2.81 -2.33
C ILE A 31 10.33 3.68 -1.77
N GLU A 32 11.39 3.92 -2.53
CA GLU A 32 12.53 4.74 -2.07
C GLU A 32 12.12 6.18 -1.74
N ALA A 33 11.22 6.78 -2.53
CA ALA A 33 10.82 8.17 -2.35
C ALA A 33 9.84 8.40 -1.18
N LEU A 34 9.09 7.37 -0.77
CA LEU A 34 7.96 7.51 0.15
C LEU A 34 8.09 6.65 1.42
N ASN A 35 8.87 5.58 1.40
CA ASN A 35 9.10 4.75 2.58
C ASN A 35 9.81 5.57 3.67
N GLY A 36 9.22 5.62 4.85
CA GLY A 36 9.74 6.39 5.98
C GLY A 36 9.39 7.88 5.93
N LYS A 37 8.63 8.37 4.94
CA LYS A 37 8.17 9.77 4.95
C LYS A 37 7.04 9.99 5.97
N CYS A 38 7.15 11.09 6.69
CA CYS A 38 6.06 11.61 7.52
C CYS A 38 5.09 12.42 6.65
N ILE A 39 3.82 11.99 6.60
CA ILE A 39 2.73 12.73 5.96
C ILE A 39 1.62 12.87 7.00
N ARG A 40 1.21 14.12 7.30
CA ARG A 40 0.17 14.42 8.30
C ARG A 40 0.42 13.71 9.64
N ASP A 41 1.64 13.85 10.15
CA ASP A 41 2.11 13.29 11.42
C ASP A 41 2.11 11.76 11.51
N ARG A 42 2.02 11.07 10.36
CA ARG A 42 2.14 9.61 10.29
C ARG A 42 3.29 9.23 9.37
N VAL A 43 4.14 8.33 9.86
CA VAL A 43 5.20 7.71 9.04
C VAL A 43 4.54 6.66 8.16
N PHE A 44 4.74 6.77 6.85
CA PHE A 44 4.29 5.77 5.90
C PHE A 44 5.36 4.71 5.72
N LEU A 45 4.98 3.46 5.94
CA LEU A 45 5.81 2.30 5.58
C LEU A 45 5.37 1.82 4.21
N ILE A 46 6.29 1.82 3.24
CA ILE A 46 6.04 1.25 1.92
C ILE A 46 6.98 0.07 1.73
N VAL A 47 6.40 -1.08 1.39
CA VAL A 47 7.13 -2.33 1.17
C VAL A 47 6.82 -2.88 -0.21
N HIS A 48 7.79 -3.55 -0.82
CA HIS A 48 7.56 -4.30 -2.04
C HIS A 48 6.58 -5.45 -1.76
N ALA A 49 5.63 -5.66 -2.67
CA ALA A 49 4.66 -6.73 -2.56
C ALA A 49 4.58 -7.48 -3.89
N ASP A 50 5.06 -8.72 -3.90
CA ASP A 50 5.08 -9.57 -5.09
C ASP A 50 3.67 -10.08 -5.45
N SER A 51 2.75 -10.08 -4.48
CA SER A 51 1.36 -10.48 -4.67
C SER A 51 0.45 -9.72 -3.70
N PRO A 52 -0.74 -9.29 -4.15
CA PRO A 52 -1.74 -8.79 -3.22
C PRO A 52 -2.07 -9.90 -2.22
N PRO A 53 -2.29 -9.59 -0.93
CA PRO A 53 -2.65 -10.60 0.05
C PRO A 53 -3.92 -11.30 -0.42
N LEU A 54 -3.96 -12.62 -0.23
CA LEU A 54 -5.15 -13.40 -0.47
C LEU A 54 -6.32 -12.76 0.29
N PRO A 55 -7.51 -12.62 -0.31
CA PRO A 55 -8.68 -12.21 0.43
C PRO A 55 -8.81 -13.18 1.60
N ARG A 56 -8.80 -12.66 2.83
CA ARG A 56 -9.02 -13.49 4.02
C ARG A 56 -10.33 -14.24 3.79
N ARG A 57 -10.25 -15.57 3.63
CA ARG A 57 -11.42 -16.45 3.68
C ARG A 57 -11.97 -16.30 5.10
N VAL A 58 -13.06 -15.55 5.21
CA VAL A 58 -13.94 -15.54 6.37
C VAL A 58 -14.89 -16.72 6.29
#